data_AF-A0A420MQM4-F1
#
_entry.id   AF-A0A420MQM4-F1
#
_cell.length_a   1.000
_cell.length_b   1.000
_cell.length_c   1.000
_cell.angle_alpha   90.00
_cell.angle_beta   90.00
_cell.angle_gamma   90.00
#
_symmetry.space_group_name_H-M   'P 1'
#
loop_
_entity.id
_entity.type
_entity.pdbx_description
1 polymer ?
#
loop_
_entity_poly.entity_id
_entity_poly.type
_entity_poly.pdbx_seq_one_letter_code
_entity_poly.pdbx_strand_id
1 'polypeptide(L)'
;MAAAVPLNGAGTDYYPTRFLSKSFGFAMGYNYWFAYAILVPFEITVSTLVIHYWNPPVHDAVFLTILLVVIVGLNYLPVKDSGEAEFLFSSLKVTMLVGIMILSIIIVAGGGPTGERVGSRNWDTPIKPWILEGSVGSLLAFLGVLVSIVLPMGFIAEMVAVCGGETKNPAKTLPKAARAFLFRLAFFYVLPVFFVTLICPADAPELTSGGSGAG
;
A
#
# COMPACT_ATOMS: atom_id res chain seq x y z
N MET A 1 -9.47 11.70 19.43
CA MET A 1 -8.71 11.30 20.64
C MET A 1 -7.30 11.88 20.63
N ALA A 2 -6.46 11.55 19.64
CA ALA A 2 -5.09 12.07 19.54
C ALA A 2 -4.98 13.62 19.49
N ALA A 3 -5.90 14.31 18.80
CA ALA A 3 -5.90 15.78 18.75
C ALA A 3 -6.26 16.49 20.07
N ALA A 4 -6.93 15.79 21.01
CA ALA A 4 -7.37 16.36 22.29
C ALA A 4 -6.35 16.13 23.42
N VAL A 5 -5.59 15.04 23.36
CA VAL A 5 -4.52 14.72 24.32
C VAL A 5 -3.31 14.18 23.54
N PRO A 6 -2.45 15.07 23.02
CA PRO A 6 -1.23 14.66 22.33
C PRO A 6 -0.22 14.17 23.36
N LEU A 7 0.21 12.92 23.23
CA LEU A 7 1.23 12.32 24.08
C LEU A 7 2.30 11.70 23.18
N ASN A 8 3.55 12.00 23.48
CA ASN A 8 4.69 11.43 22.76
C ASN A 8 4.75 9.93 23.03
N GLY A 9 4.81 9.13 21.97
CA GLY A 9 4.89 7.66 22.07
C GLY A 9 3.60 6.97 22.52
N ALA A 10 2.44 7.64 22.51
CA ALA A 10 1.17 6.97 22.80
C ALA A 10 0.77 6.06 21.63
N GLY A 11 0.94 4.76 21.83
CA GLY A 11 0.54 3.72 20.88
C GLY A 11 -0.97 3.51 20.77
N THR A 12 -1.36 2.57 19.91
CA THR A 12 -2.74 2.14 19.67
C THR A 12 -3.45 1.54 20.88
N ASP A 13 -2.71 1.17 21.92
CA ASP A 13 -3.19 0.64 23.19
C ASP A 13 -3.54 1.75 24.20
N TYR A 14 -2.81 2.87 24.18
CA TYR A 14 -2.92 3.93 25.19
C TYR A 14 -4.23 4.72 25.08
N TYR A 15 -4.57 5.16 23.87
CA TYR A 15 -5.80 5.94 23.65
C TYR A 15 -7.07 5.14 24.00
N PRO A 16 -7.22 3.87 23.58
CA PRO A 16 -8.39 3.09 23.96
C PRO A 16 -8.39 2.71 25.45
N THR A 17 -7.23 2.49 26.08
CA THR A 17 -7.15 2.27 27.53
C THR A 17 -7.65 3.47 28.32
N ARG A 18 -7.31 4.69 27.87
CA ARG A 18 -7.65 5.96 28.52
C ARG A 18 -9.13 6.34 28.35
N PHE A 19 -9.69 6.13 27.16
CA PHE A 19 -11.01 6.66 26.79
C PHE A 19 -12.13 5.61 26.74
N LEU A 20 -11.81 4.31 26.69
CA LEU A 20 -12.79 3.22 26.63
C LEU A 20 -12.69 2.30 27.85
N SER A 21 -11.71 1.39 27.87
CA SER A 21 -11.49 0.47 28.99
C SER A 21 -10.12 -0.20 28.91
N LYS A 22 -9.60 -0.68 30.05
CA LYS A 22 -8.34 -1.44 30.10
C LYS A 22 -8.39 -2.72 29.26
N SER A 23 -9.52 -3.47 29.29
CA SER A 23 -9.67 -4.70 28.51
C SER A 23 -9.66 -4.43 27.01
N PHE A 24 -10.26 -3.32 26.57
CA PHE A 24 -10.27 -2.93 25.17
C PHE A 24 -8.89 -2.46 24.69
N GLY A 25 -8.15 -1.72 25.52
CA GLY A 25 -6.77 -1.35 25.25
C GLY A 25 -5.83 -2.55 25.12
N PHE A 26 -5.97 -3.55 26.01
CA PHE A 26 -5.24 -4.81 25.93
C PHE A 26 -5.54 -5.56 24.62
N ALA A 27 -6.81 -5.72 24.26
CA ALA A 27 -7.22 -6.39 23.02
C ALA A 27 -6.68 -5.69 21.77
N MET A 28 -6.74 -4.35 21.73
CA MET A 28 -6.19 -3.55 20.64
C MET A 28 -4.67 -3.70 20.54
N GLY A 29 -3.95 -3.72 21.66
CA GLY A 29 -2.50 -3.93 21.67
C GLY A 29 -2.07 -5.28 21.10
N TYR A 30 -2.78 -6.36 21.44
CA TYR A 30 -2.52 -7.69 20.84
C TYR A 30 -2.86 -7.74 19.36
N ASN A 31 -4.01 -7.20 18.97
CA ASN A 31 -4.38 -7.14 17.55
C ASN A 31 -3.34 -6.35 16.74
N TYR A 32 -2.81 -5.27 17.32
CA TYR A 32 -1.77 -4.46 16.72
C TYR A 32 -0.46 -5.23 16.53
N TRP A 33 -0.03 -5.95 17.56
CA TRP A 33 1.16 -6.79 17.47
C TRP A 33 1.03 -7.86 16.38
N PHE A 34 -0.11 -8.55 16.31
CA PHE A 34 -0.37 -9.54 15.26
C PHE A 34 -0.40 -8.92 13.87
N ALA A 35 -0.98 -7.73 13.71
CA ALA A 35 -1.03 -7.02 12.44
C ALA A 35 0.38 -6.79 11.87
N TYR A 36 1.31 -6.25 12.67
CA TYR A 36 2.69 -6.02 12.23
C TYR A 36 3.51 -7.30 12.08
N ALA A 37 3.28 -8.29 12.94
CA ALA A 37 3.95 -9.59 12.85
C ALA A 37 3.62 -10.33 11.53
N ILE A 38 2.43 -10.10 10.95
CA ILE A 38 2.01 -10.67 9.67
C ILE A 38 2.39 -9.75 8.50
N LEU A 39 2.29 -8.43 8.68
CA LEU A 39 2.55 -7.45 7.62
C LEU A 39 4.00 -7.50 7.13
N VAL A 40 4.98 -7.56 8.04
CA VAL A 40 6.41 -7.52 7.65
C VAL A 40 6.81 -8.73 6.78
N PRO A 41 6.50 -9.99 7.15
CA PRO A 41 6.73 -11.14 6.27
C PRO A 41 5.97 -11.06 4.93
N PHE A 42 4.75 -10.51 4.95
CA PHE A 42 3.96 -10.31 3.74
C PHE A 42 4.68 -9.38 2.75
N GLU A 43 5.18 -8.23 3.20
CA GLU A 43 5.91 -7.28 2.34
C GLU A 43 7.22 -7.87 1.77
N ILE A 44 7.95 -8.67 2.56
CA ILE A 44 9.17 -9.35 2.12
C ILE A 44 8.85 -10.41 1.04
N THR A 45 7.74 -11.13 1.20
CA THR A 45 7.27 -12.12 0.21
C THR A 45 6.87 -11.45 -1.10
N VAL A 46 6.10 -10.35 -1.02
CA VAL A 46 5.70 -9.57 -2.21
C VAL A 46 6.92 -8.99 -2.91
N SER A 47 7.91 -8.48 -2.17
CA SER A 47 9.15 -7.94 -2.75
C SER A 47 9.93 -9.02 -3.49
N THR A 48 9.95 -10.25 -2.97
CA THR A 48 10.61 -11.39 -3.62
C THR A 48 9.88 -11.79 -4.90
N LEU A 49 8.54 -11.77 -4.90
CA LEU A 49 7.73 -12.01 -6.10
C LEU A 49 8.03 -10.98 -7.20
N VAL A 50 8.22 -9.71 -6.84
CA VAL A 50 8.64 -8.68 -7.80
C VAL A 50 10.03 -8.99 -8.36
N ILE A 51 11.00 -9.40 -7.53
CA ILE A 51 12.34 -9.79 -8.00
C ILE A 51 12.28 -11.00 -8.95
N HIS A 52 11.39 -11.95 -8.68
CA HIS A 52 11.19 -13.12 -9.52
C HIS A 52 10.69 -12.77 -10.93
N TYR A 53 10.13 -11.57 -11.15
CA TYR A 53 9.77 -11.09 -12.49
C TYR A 53 10.95 -11.13 -13.48
N TRP A 54 12.18 -10.90 -13.01
CA TRP A 54 13.38 -10.94 -13.85
C TRP A 54 13.98 -12.35 -14.02
N ASN A 55 13.29 -13.39 -13.51
CA ASN A 55 13.71 -14.80 -13.55
C ASN A 55 15.19 -15.01 -13.20
N PRO A 56 15.63 -14.59 -12.00
CA PRO A 56 17.02 -14.74 -11.59
C PRO A 56 17.39 -16.23 -11.44
N PRO A 57 18.63 -16.63 -11.75
CA PRO A 57 19.05 -18.03 -11.70
C PRO A 57 19.27 -18.58 -10.27
N VAL A 58 18.79 -17.88 -9.24
CA VAL A 58 19.02 -18.20 -7.83
C VAL A 58 17.69 -18.41 -7.10
N HIS A 59 17.71 -19.23 -6.06
CA HIS A 59 16.51 -19.58 -5.29
C HIS A 59 15.96 -18.36 -4.50
N ASP A 60 14.64 -18.22 -4.45
CA ASP A 60 13.92 -17.11 -3.79
C ASP A 60 14.34 -16.85 -2.34
N ALA A 61 14.66 -17.93 -1.62
CA ALA A 61 15.20 -17.87 -0.25
C ALA A 61 16.41 -16.93 -0.09
N VAL A 62 17.25 -16.78 -1.12
CA VAL A 62 18.39 -15.86 -1.08
C VAL A 62 17.90 -14.41 -0.97
N PHE A 63 16.93 -14.01 -1.80
CA PHE A 63 16.39 -12.66 -1.74
C PHE A 63 15.61 -12.40 -0.45
N LEU A 64 14.86 -13.39 0.05
CA LEU A 64 14.19 -13.30 1.36
C LEU A 64 15.19 -13.01 2.48
N THR A 65 16.30 -13.75 2.53
CA THR A 65 17.33 -13.56 3.58
C THR A 65 18.03 -12.20 3.45
N ILE A 66 18.35 -11.75 2.23
CA ILE A 66 18.98 -10.44 2.01
C ILE A 66 18.06 -9.32 2.47
N LEU A 67 16.79 -9.33 2.06
CA LEU A 67 15.82 -8.31 2.46
C LEU A 67 15.61 -8.28 3.98
N LEU A 68 15.52 -9.45 4.62
CA LEU A 68 15.41 -9.53 6.07
C LEU A 68 16.64 -8.94 6.78
N VAL A 69 17.85 -9.26 6.31
CA VAL A 69 19.09 -8.72 6.88
C VAL A 69 19.15 -7.20 6.73
N VAL A 70 18.72 -6.65 5.59
CA VAL A 70 18.66 -5.20 5.38
C VAL A 70 17.67 -4.55 6.35
N ILE A 71 16.46 -5.10 6.49
CA ILE A 71 15.44 -4.56 7.41
C ILE A 71 15.95 -4.62 8.85
N VAL A 72 16.49 -5.75 9.29
CA VAL A 72 17.06 -5.90 10.63
C VAL A 72 18.24 -4.95 10.83
N GLY A 73 19.11 -4.79 9.83
CA GLY A 73 20.22 -3.85 9.86
C GLY A 73 19.77 -2.40 10.02
N LEU A 74 18.76 -1.96 9.27
CA LEU A 74 18.16 -0.62 9.40
C LEU A 74 17.54 -0.41 10.79
N ASN A 75 16.93 -1.44 11.39
CA ASN A 75 16.38 -1.35 12.74
C ASN A 75 17.44 -1.18 13.83
N TYR A 76 18.69 -1.58 13.59
CA TYR A 76 19.81 -1.35 14.53
C TYR A 76 20.46 0.03 14.37
N LEU A 77 20.14 0.78 13.31
CA LEU A 77 20.70 2.12 13.11
C LEU A 77 20.08 3.15 14.06
N PRO A 78 20.82 4.23 14.38
CA PRO A 78 20.25 5.36 15.10
C PRO A 78 19.01 5.94 14.38
N VAL A 79 18.04 6.42 15.16
CA VAL A 79 16.77 6.98 14.66
C VAL A 79 16.97 8.06 13.59
N LYS A 80 18.07 8.83 13.68
CA LYS A 80 18.42 9.85 12.69
C LYS A 80 18.68 9.24 11.31
N ASP A 81 19.50 8.20 11.24
CA ASP A 81 19.90 7.58 9.97
C ASP A 81 18.73 6.78 9.38
N SER A 82 17.89 6.18 10.24
CA SER A 82 16.62 5.57 9.82
C SER A 82 15.67 6.60 9.20
N GLY A 83 15.59 7.81 9.75
CA GLY A 83 14.77 8.89 9.20
C GLY A 83 15.26 9.40 7.85
N GLU A 84 16.58 9.47 7.64
CA GLU A 84 17.17 9.81 6.33
C GLU A 84 16.86 8.72 5.28
N ALA A 85 16.99 7.44 5.64
CA ALA A 85 16.60 6.34 4.77
C ALA A 85 15.12 6.37 4.40
N GLU A 86 14.23 6.62 5.38
CA GLU A 86 12.80 6.75 5.15
C GLU A 86 12.48 7.89 4.18
N PHE A 87 13.13 9.04 4.32
CA PHE A 87 12.98 10.17 3.40
C PHE A 87 13.38 9.80 1.96
N LEU A 88 14.49 9.08 1.80
CA LEU A 88 14.95 8.62 0.48
C LEU A 88 13.95 7.64 -0.15
N PHE A 89 13.49 6.63 0.60
CA PHE A 89 12.51 5.66 0.09
C PHE A 89 11.15 6.30 -0.23
N SER A 90 10.72 7.28 0.58
CA SER A 90 9.49 8.04 0.33
C SER A 90 9.60 8.90 -0.94
N SER A 91 10.75 9.52 -1.17
CA SER A 91 11.03 10.31 -2.38
C SER A 91 11.03 9.41 -3.61
N LEU A 92 11.72 8.27 -3.55
CA LEU A 92 11.74 7.26 -4.62
C LEU A 92 10.32 6.78 -4.98
N LYS A 93 9.49 6.49 -3.97
CA LYS A 93 8.09 6.07 -4.16
C LYS A 93 7.29 7.09 -4.95
N VAL A 94 7.39 8.38 -4.60
CA VAL A 94 6.68 9.44 -5.32
C VAL A 94 7.21 9.59 -6.75
N THR A 95 8.53 9.56 -6.93
CA THR A 95 9.14 9.63 -8.27
C THR A 95 8.69 8.48 -9.16
N MET A 96 8.65 7.25 -8.65
CA MET A 96 8.15 6.09 -9.40
C MET A 96 6.67 6.21 -9.78
N LEU A 97 5.82 6.70 -8.87
CA LEU A 97 4.40 6.95 -9.18
C LEU A 97 4.23 8.02 -10.26
N VAL A 98 5.03 9.09 -10.22
CA VAL A 98 4.99 10.11 -11.29
C VAL A 98 5.50 9.53 -12.61
N GLY A 99 6.57 8.73 -12.55
CA GLY A 99 7.13 8.03 -13.71
C GLY A 99 6.13 7.12 -14.39
N ILE A 100 5.39 6.28 -13.63
CA ILE A 100 4.40 5.38 -14.21
C ILE A 100 3.24 6.16 -14.84
N MET A 101 2.78 7.26 -14.24
CA MET A 101 1.73 8.10 -14.82
C MET A 101 2.17 8.72 -16.17
N ILE A 102 3.39 9.25 -16.25
CA ILE A 102 3.93 9.82 -17.50
C ILE A 102 4.08 8.73 -18.55
N LEU A 103 4.67 7.58 -18.20
CA LEU A 103 4.83 6.44 -19.09
C LEU A 103 3.48 5.96 -19.63
N SER A 104 2.46 5.94 -18.76
CA SER A 104 1.11 5.55 -19.14
C SER A 104 0.52 6.45 -20.21
N ILE A 105 0.69 7.77 -20.07
CA ILE A 105 0.24 8.74 -21.08
C ILE A 105 0.95 8.51 -22.42
N ILE A 106 2.26 8.24 -22.39
CA ILE A 106 3.06 7.98 -23.60
C ILE A 106 2.57 6.72 -24.32
N ILE A 107 2.33 5.63 -23.57
CA ILE A 107 1.86 4.36 -24.14
C ILE A 107 0.46 4.52 -24.72
N VAL A 108 -0.47 5.16 -24.00
CA VAL A 108 -1.84 5.43 -24.49
C VAL A 108 -1.83 6.31 -25.74
N ALA A 109 -0.85 7.20 -25.90
CA ALA A 109 -0.68 8.03 -27.09
C ALA A 109 -0.06 7.28 -28.29
N GLY A 110 0.32 6.01 -28.14
CA GLY A 110 0.91 5.18 -29.20
C GLY A 110 2.44 5.08 -29.15
N GLY A 111 3.08 5.54 -28.06
CA GLY A 111 4.53 5.39 -27.84
C GLY A 111 4.97 3.99 -27.39
N GLY A 112 4.09 2.99 -27.47
CA GLY A 112 4.38 1.61 -27.10
C GLY A 112 5.05 0.80 -28.22
N PRO A 113 5.59 -0.40 -27.93
CA PRO A 113 6.28 -1.24 -28.91
C PRO A 113 5.42 -1.67 -30.10
N THR A 114 4.11 -1.77 -29.89
CA THR A 114 3.11 -2.11 -30.92
C THR A 114 2.69 -0.90 -31.77
N GLY A 115 3.02 0.34 -31.36
CA GLY A 115 2.63 1.56 -32.07
C GLY A 115 1.12 1.83 -32.13
N GLU A 116 0.29 0.97 -31.54
CA GLU A 116 -1.16 1.11 -31.50
C GLU A 116 -1.60 2.03 -30.36
N ARG A 117 -2.58 2.89 -30.66
CA ARG A 117 -3.18 3.79 -29.68
C ARG A 117 -4.18 3.00 -28.84
N VAL A 118 -3.79 2.63 -27.62
CA VAL A 118 -4.60 1.77 -26.72
C VAL A 118 -5.90 2.46 -26.27
N GLY A 119 -5.92 3.80 -26.19
CA GLY A 119 -7.15 4.59 -26.03
C GLY A 119 -8.05 4.13 -24.87
N SER A 120 -9.36 4.05 -25.12
CA SER A 120 -10.37 3.55 -24.18
C SER A 120 -10.71 2.07 -24.34
N ARG A 121 -10.00 1.33 -25.22
CA ARG A 121 -10.37 -0.04 -25.63
C ARG A 121 -10.49 -1.01 -24.45
N ASN A 122 -9.65 -0.83 -23.42
CA ASN A 122 -9.65 -1.67 -22.24
C ASN A 122 -10.86 -1.42 -21.31
N TRP A 123 -11.51 -0.26 -21.42
CA TRP A 123 -12.67 0.12 -20.60
C TRP A 123 -14.01 -0.32 -21.20
N ASP A 124 -14.03 -0.70 -22.48
CA ASP A 124 -15.22 -1.26 -23.15
C ASP A 124 -15.45 -2.73 -22.79
N THR A 125 -14.48 -3.37 -22.12
CA THR A 125 -14.55 -4.79 -21.73
C THR A 125 -15.32 -4.94 -20.40
N PRO A 126 -16.28 -5.88 -20.29
CA PRO A 126 -17.03 -6.08 -19.05
C PRO A 126 -16.11 -6.54 -17.91
N ILE A 127 -16.52 -6.25 -16.67
CA ILE A 127 -15.79 -6.65 -15.46
C ILE A 127 -15.54 -8.16 -15.48
N LYS A 128 -14.27 -8.55 -15.43
CA LYS A 128 -13.86 -9.95 -15.38
C LYS A 128 -14.41 -10.59 -14.10
N PRO A 129 -15.24 -11.64 -14.21
CA PRO A 129 -15.81 -12.30 -13.04
C PRO A 129 -14.70 -13.05 -12.26
N TRP A 130 -14.79 -13.07 -10.93
CA TRP A 130 -13.82 -13.72 -10.04
C TRP A 130 -14.38 -15.04 -9.52
N ILE A 131 -13.63 -16.14 -9.70
CA ILE A 131 -13.91 -17.53 -9.27
C ILE A 131 -15.12 -18.20 -9.93
N LEU A 132 -16.28 -17.52 -9.98
CA LEU A 132 -17.53 -17.99 -10.58
C LEU A 132 -17.82 -17.20 -11.86
N GLU A 133 -18.48 -17.79 -12.85
CA GLU A 133 -18.95 -17.06 -14.04
C GLU A 133 -20.31 -16.37 -13.79
N GLY A 134 -20.62 -15.34 -14.59
CA GLY A 134 -21.88 -14.61 -14.50
C GLY A 134 -21.89 -13.44 -13.50
N SER A 135 -23.09 -12.91 -13.24
CA SER A 135 -23.29 -11.70 -12.40
C SER A 135 -22.80 -11.87 -10.96
N VAL A 136 -22.87 -13.10 -10.42
CA VAL A 136 -22.35 -13.45 -9.09
C VAL A 136 -20.83 -13.34 -9.05
N GLY A 137 -20.14 -13.75 -10.12
CA GLY A 137 -18.70 -13.61 -10.26
C GLY A 137 -18.22 -12.16 -10.32
N SER A 138 -18.97 -11.28 -10.99
CA SER A 138 -18.66 -9.84 -11.02
C SER A 138 -18.87 -9.18 -9.65
N LEU A 139 -19.88 -9.60 -8.87
CA LEU A 139 -20.07 -9.15 -7.50
C LEU A 139 -18.92 -9.62 -6.61
N LEU A 140 -18.48 -10.87 -6.78
CA LEU A 140 -17.32 -11.39 -6.06
C LEU A 140 -16.07 -10.59 -6.37
N ALA A 141 -15.81 -10.27 -7.64
CA ALA A 141 -14.68 -9.45 -8.06
C ALA A 141 -14.72 -8.07 -7.37
N PHE A 142 -15.89 -7.44 -7.31
CA PHE A 142 -16.08 -6.17 -6.61
C PHE A 142 -15.78 -6.28 -5.11
N LEU A 143 -16.27 -7.32 -4.43
CA LEU A 143 -15.97 -7.57 -3.02
C LEU A 143 -14.48 -7.86 -2.79
N GLY A 144 -13.84 -8.61 -3.69
CA GLY A 144 -12.40 -8.88 -3.65
C GLY A 144 -11.59 -7.58 -3.67
N VAL A 145 -11.90 -6.68 -4.60
CA VAL A 145 -11.28 -5.35 -4.68
C VAL A 145 -11.46 -4.56 -3.37
N LEU A 146 -12.64 -4.60 -2.75
CA LEU A 146 -12.85 -3.93 -1.46
C LEU A 146 -11.96 -4.50 -0.36
N VAL A 147 -11.77 -5.82 -0.31
CA VAL A 147 -10.88 -6.47 0.66
C VAL A 147 -9.42 -6.08 0.41
N SER A 148 -8.95 -6.13 -0.84
CA SER A 148 -7.57 -5.77 -1.20
C SER A 148 -7.27 -4.29 -0.91
N ILE A 149 -8.28 -3.42 -0.92
CA ILE A 149 -8.15 -1.99 -0.58
C ILE A 149 -7.98 -1.77 0.95
N VAL A 150 -8.52 -2.65 1.80
CA VAL A 150 -8.47 -2.47 3.27
C VAL A 150 -7.05 -2.56 3.80
N LEU A 151 -6.24 -3.47 3.28
CA LEU A 151 -4.85 -3.68 3.73
C LEU A 151 -3.98 -2.42 3.60
N PRO A 152 -3.87 -1.75 2.44
CA PRO A 152 -3.07 -0.53 2.30
C PRO A 152 -3.69 0.68 3.01
N MET A 153 -5.01 0.73 3.22
CA MET A 153 -5.67 1.87 3.87
C MET A 153 -5.71 1.79 5.40
N GLY A 154 -5.66 0.60 5.98
CA GLY A 154 -5.92 0.36 7.40
C GLY A 154 -4.96 1.09 8.36
N PHE A 155 -3.69 1.21 8.00
CA PHE A 155 -2.64 1.73 8.89
C PHE A 155 -2.44 3.24 8.82
N ILE A 156 -3.10 3.94 7.88
CA ILE A 156 -2.78 5.35 7.58
C ILE A 156 -3.34 6.30 8.65
N ALA A 157 -4.57 6.04 9.12
CA ALA A 157 -5.20 6.87 10.15
C ALA A 157 -4.41 6.84 11.47
N GLU A 158 -3.74 5.72 11.72
CA GLU A 158 -2.96 5.48 12.91
C GLU A 158 -1.59 6.16 12.87
N MET A 159 -0.87 6.09 11.75
CA MET A 159 0.39 6.81 11.57
C MET A 159 0.20 8.32 11.82
N VAL A 160 -0.92 8.89 11.37
CA VAL A 160 -1.27 10.29 11.65
C VAL A 160 -1.56 10.53 13.13
N ALA A 161 -2.12 9.54 13.84
CA ALA A 161 -2.38 9.63 15.27
C ALA A 161 -1.09 9.57 16.11
N VAL A 162 -0.15 8.69 15.76
CA VAL A 162 1.16 8.56 16.43
C VAL A 162 2.02 9.81 16.22
N CYS A 163 2.08 10.33 14.99
CA CYS A 163 2.76 11.60 14.69
C CYS A 163 2.09 12.82 15.35
N GLY A 164 0.87 12.65 15.89
CA GLY A 164 0.16 13.69 16.63
C GLY A 164 0.89 14.13 17.91
N GLY A 165 1.66 13.24 18.54
CA GLY A 165 2.49 13.59 19.70
C GLY A 165 3.62 14.56 19.34
N GLU A 166 4.26 14.33 18.20
CA GLU A 166 5.46 15.06 17.75
C GLU A 166 5.14 16.36 16.97
N THR A 167 3.85 16.62 16.71
CA THR A 167 3.41 17.73 15.88
C THR A 167 3.28 19.04 16.68
N LYS A 168 3.83 20.14 16.15
CA LYS A 168 3.56 21.49 16.68
C LYS A 168 2.09 21.85 16.46
N ASN A 169 1.34 21.99 17.56
CA ASN A 169 -0.11 22.27 17.61
C ASN A 169 -1.02 21.22 16.93
N PRO A 170 -1.19 20.05 17.56
CA PRO A 170 -1.92 18.92 16.99
C PRO A 170 -3.41 19.19 16.74
N ALA A 171 -4.05 20.06 17.55
CA ALA A 171 -5.47 20.38 17.41
C ALA A 171 -5.82 21.03 16.05
N LYS A 172 -4.88 21.77 15.44
CA LYS A 172 -5.07 22.35 14.10
C LYS A 172 -4.45 21.50 13.00
N THR A 173 -3.31 20.87 13.28
CA THR A 173 -2.55 20.14 12.26
C THR A 173 -3.13 18.77 11.94
N LEU A 174 -3.64 18.00 12.92
CA LEU A 174 -4.26 16.70 12.65
C LEU A 174 -5.49 16.80 11.73
N PRO A 175 -6.47 17.71 11.95
CA PRO A 175 -7.61 17.83 11.04
C PRO A 175 -7.20 18.23 9.62
N LYS A 176 -6.16 19.08 9.48
CA LYS A 176 -5.62 19.46 8.17
C LYS A 176 -4.94 18.28 7.48
N ALA A 177 -4.16 17.49 8.21
CA ALA A 177 -3.53 16.26 7.71
C ALA A 177 -4.58 15.23 7.26
N ALA A 178 -5.67 15.06 8.03
CA ALA A 178 -6.77 14.18 7.67
C ALA A 178 -7.50 14.61 6.37
N ARG A 179 -7.66 15.93 6.12
CA ARG A 179 -8.20 16.41 4.84
C ARG A 179 -7.22 16.23 3.69
N ALA A 180 -5.93 16.49 3.93
CA ALA A 180 -4.89 16.24 2.94
C ALA A 180 -4.79 14.76 2.56
N PHE A 181 -5.10 13.86 3.50
CA PHE A 181 -5.18 12.42 3.24
C PHE A 181 -6.25 12.07 2.19
N LEU A 182 -7.45 12.66 2.25
CA LEU A 182 -8.47 12.44 1.22
C LEU A 182 -7.99 12.83 -0.18
N PHE A 183 -7.29 13.97 -0.27
CA PHE A 183 -6.69 14.41 -1.53
C PHE A 183 -5.57 13.46 -1.98
N ARG A 184 -4.76 12.95 -1.04
CA ARG A 184 -3.71 11.97 -1.31
C ARG A 184 -4.28 10.67 -1.86
N LEU A 185 -5.38 10.17 -1.31
CA LEU A 185 -6.08 8.97 -1.79
C LEU A 185 -6.58 9.17 -3.22
N ALA A 186 -7.23 10.30 -3.51
CA ALA A 186 -7.70 10.60 -4.86
C ALA A 186 -6.54 10.70 -5.87
N PHE A 187 -5.45 11.41 -5.53
CA PHE A 187 -4.39 11.69 -6.50
C PHE A 187 -3.34 10.59 -6.62
N PHE A 188 -2.87 10.00 -5.52
CA PHE A 188 -1.77 9.02 -5.55
C PHE A 188 -2.22 7.57 -5.60
N TYR A 189 -3.49 7.27 -5.30
CA TYR A 189 -4.02 5.90 -5.37
C TYR A 189 -4.96 5.72 -6.55
N VAL A 190 -5.95 6.61 -6.74
CA VAL A 190 -6.92 6.43 -7.84
C VAL A 190 -6.31 6.78 -9.21
N LEU A 191 -5.55 7.87 -9.30
CA LEU A 191 -5.01 8.35 -10.59
C LEU A 191 -4.03 7.35 -11.25
N PRO A 192 -3.02 6.79 -10.54
CA PRO A 192 -2.10 5.83 -11.17
C PRO A 192 -2.82 4.54 -11.56
N VAL A 193 -3.77 4.06 -10.76
CA VAL A 193 -4.58 2.88 -11.09
C VAL A 193 -5.39 3.14 -12.36
N PHE A 194 -6.03 4.31 -12.48
CA PHE A 194 -6.73 4.70 -13.70
C PHE A 194 -5.82 4.69 -14.94
N PHE A 195 -4.58 5.19 -14.81
CA PHE A 195 -3.62 5.17 -15.91
C PHE A 195 -3.17 3.75 -16.29
N VAL A 196 -2.98 2.86 -15.31
CA VAL A 196 -2.60 1.46 -15.57
C VAL A 196 -3.75 0.70 -16.24
N THR A 197 -5.01 0.92 -15.86
CA THR A 197 -6.16 0.25 -16.49
C THR A 197 -6.38 0.68 -17.94
N LEU A 198 -5.88 1.85 -18.35
CA LEU A 198 -5.88 2.26 -19.75
C LEU A 198 -4.86 1.50 -20.60
N ILE A 199 -3.80 0.93 -20.02
CA ILE A 199 -2.74 0.24 -20.75
C ILE A 199 -2.96 -1.26 -20.74
N CYS A 200 -3.29 -1.81 -19.57
CA CYS A 200 -3.36 -3.25 -19.37
C CYS A 200 -4.82 -3.72 -19.44
N PRO A 201 -5.16 -4.66 -20.33
CA PRO A 201 -6.50 -5.20 -20.40
C PRO A 201 -6.75 -6.16 -19.22
N ALA A 202 -7.99 -6.23 -18.73
CA ALA A 202 -8.35 -6.99 -17.53
C ALA A 202 -8.16 -8.52 -17.67
N ASP A 203 -8.03 -9.02 -18.90
CA ASP A 203 -7.86 -10.42 -19.25
C ASP A 203 -6.41 -10.83 -19.53
N ALA A 204 -5.44 -9.91 -19.40
CA ALA A 204 -4.04 -10.23 -19.69
C ALA A 204 -3.54 -11.43 -18.85
N PRO A 205 -2.99 -12.49 -19.49
CA PRO A 205 -2.58 -13.72 -18.80
C PRO A 205 -1.45 -13.50 -17.79
N GLU A 206 -0.63 -12.48 -18.03
CA GLU A 206 0.48 -12.06 -17.17
C GLU A 206 0.00 -11.48 -15.83
N LEU A 207 -1.22 -10.92 -15.76
CA LEU A 207 -1.82 -10.43 -14.51
C LEU A 207 -2.08 -11.56 -13.51
N THR A 208 -2.28 -12.78 -13.99
CA THR A 208 -2.63 -13.96 -13.18
C THR A 208 -1.49 -14.96 -13.03
N SER A 209 -0.27 -14.59 -13.44
CA SER A 209 0.92 -15.47 -13.39
C SER A 209 1.56 -15.61 -12.00
N GLY A 210 0.75 -15.58 -10.94
CA GLY A 210 1.12 -15.91 -9.56
C GLY A 210 -0.13 -16.33 -8.80
N GLY A 211 -0.34 -17.65 -8.65
CA GLY A 211 -1.60 -18.25 -8.22
C GLY A 211 -2.21 -17.65 -6.95
N SER A 212 -3.56 -17.60 -6.90
CA SER A 212 -4.49 -17.34 -5.78
C SER A 212 -4.13 -16.38 -4.62
N GLY A 213 -3.02 -15.64 -4.67
CA GLY A 213 -2.50 -14.83 -3.56
C GLY A 213 -1.63 -13.66 -3.98
N ALA A 214 -1.61 -13.31 -5.28
CA ALA A 214 -0.96 -12.11 -5.78
C ALA A 214 -1.91 -10.88 -5.85
N GLY A 215 -3.07 -10.94 -5.20
CA GLY A 215 -4.04 -9.85 -5.10
C GLY A 215 -4.74 -9.82 -3.75
#